data_AF-A0A971BEI3-F1
#
_entry.id   AF-A0A971BEI3-F1
#
_cell.length_a   1.000
_cell.length_b   1.000
_cell.length_c   1.000
_cell.angle_alpha   90.00
_cell.angle_beta   90.00
_cell.angle_gamma   90.00
#
_symmetry.space_group_name_H-M   'P 1'
#
loop_
_entity.id
_entity.type
_entity.pdbx_description
1 polymer ?
#
loop_
_entity_poly.entity_id
_entity_poly.type
_entity_poly.pdbx_seq_one_letter_code
_entity_poly.pdbx_strand_id
1 'polypeptide(L)' 'MKQIDTLDNWYKFADMLSAAGYRLSPSQGDNKSPEGFLVQFLASGRPDLEIYTCDTDVYNAMLKYKPEGFERG' A
#
# COMPACT_ATOMS: atom_id res chain seq x y z
N MET A 1 -9.17 -0.45 -7.86
CA MET A 1 -8.47 0.73 -7.31
C MET A 1 -9.20 1.25 -6.08
N LYS A 2 -8.52 1.37 -4.94
CA LYS A 2 -9.08 1.87 -3.66
C LYS A 2 -8.44 3.22 -3.34
N GLN A 3 -9.23 4.23 -2.97
CA GLN A 3 -8.71 5.52 -2.54
C GLN A 3 -8.57 5.59 -1.01
N ILE A 4 -7.40 6.05 -0.53
CA ILE A 4 -7.08 6.24 0.88
C ILE A 4 -6.27 7.53 1.01
N ASP A 5 -6.88 8.57 1.57
CA ASP A 5 -6.24 9.90 1.69
C ASP A 5 -5.83 10.26 3.12
N THR A 6 -5.94 9.32 4.08
CA THR A 6 -5.51 9.56 5.46
C THR A 6 -4.66 8.41 6.01
N LEU A 7 -3.70 8.73 6.87
CA LEU A 7 -2.84 7.75 7.53
C LEU A 7 -3.64 6.77 8.39
N ASP A 8 -4.65 7.26 9.10
CA ASP A 8 -5.55 6.43 9.91
C ASP A 8 -6.24 5.34 9.09
N ASN A 9 -6.73 5.69 7.90
CA ASN A 9 -7.39 4.75 7.01
C ASN A 9 -6.38 3.78 6.37
N TRP A 10 -5.17 4.27 6.07
CA TRP A 10 -4.08 3.43 5.60
C TRP A 10 -3.70 2.36 6.63
N TYR A 11 -3.46 2.73 7.90
CA TYR A 11 -3.08 1.78 8.94
C TYR A 11 -4.17 0.74 9.20
N LYS A 12 -5.44 1.17 9.31
CA LYS A 12 -6.57 0.23 9.45
C LYS A 12 -6.66 -0.76 8.30
N PHE A 13 -6.41 -0.28 7.07
CA PHE A 13 -6.43 -1.12 5.88
C PHE A 13 -5.27 -2.12 5.86
N ALA A 14 -4.06 -1.66 6.17
CA ALA A 14 -2.87 -2.49 6.27
C ALA A 14 -3.02 -3.57 7.36
N ASP A 15 -3.54 -3.19 8.54
CA ASP A 15 -3.80 -4.10 9.65
C ASP A 15 -4.83 -5.17 9.29
N MET A 16 -5.93 -4.78 8.62
CA MET A 16 -6.94 -5.72 8.15
C MET A 16 -6.36 -6.75 7.17
N LEU A 17 -5.50 -6.30 6.25
CA LEU A 17 -4.87 -7.20 5.29
C LEU A 17 -3.84 -8.12 5.95
N SER A 18 -3.05 -7.59 6.88
CA SER A 18 -2.12 -8.37 7.68
C SER A 18 -2.83 -9.44 8.52
N ALA A 19 -3.92 -9.07 9.19
CA ALA A 19 -4.75 -9.99 9.98
C ALA A 19 -5.42 -11.07 9.12
N ALA A 20 -5.71 -10.77 7.85
CA ALA A 20 -6.21 -11.74 6.88
C ALA A 20 -5.09 -12.62 6.26
N GLY A 21 -3.84 -12.44 6.67
CA GLY A 21 -2.68 -13.22 6.22
C GLY A 21 -2.01 -12.70 4.95
N TYR A 22 -2.40 -11.52 4.44
CA TYR A 22 -1.71 -10.92 3.29
C TYR A 22 -0.41 -10.26 3.71
N ARG A 23 0.65 -10.56 2.96
CA ARG A 23 1.90 -9.80 3.01
C ARG A 23 1.88 -8.79 1.89
N LEU A 24 1.97 -7.50 2.24
CA LEU A 24 1.99 -6.41 1.27
C LEU A 24 3.43 -5.94 1.08
N SER A 25 3.90 -5.97 -0.16
CA SER A 25 5.14 -5.31 -0.55
C SER A 25 4.80 -4.17 -1.49
N PRO A 26 5.14 -2.90 -1.16
CA PRO A 26 4.98 -1.82 -2.11
C PRO A 26 5.86 -2.10 -3.33
N SER A 27 5.25 -2.07 -4.50
CA SER A 27 5.92 -1.98 -5.79
C SER A 27 5.89 -0.51 -6.20
N GLN A 28 7.04 0.01 -6.65
CA GLN A 28 7.10 1.36 -7.21
C GLN A 28 6.29 1.38 -8.52
N GLY A 29 5.05 1.82 -8.43
CA GLY A 29 4.32 2.32 -9.58
C GLY A 29 4.79 3.75 -9.84
N ASP A 30 5.55 3.98 -10.90
CA ASP A 30 6.10 5.28 -11.29
C ASP A 30 5.03 6.26 -11.84
N ASN A 31 3.80 6.21 -11.31
CA ASN A 31 2.71 7.08 -11.73
C ASN A 31 2.53 8.23 -10.73
N LYS A 32 3.42 9.22 -10.86
CA LYS A 32 3.16 10.58 -10.37
C LYS A 32 2.24 11.27 -11.37
N SER A 33 0.96 10.89 -11.38
CA SER A 33 -0.03 11.62 -12.16
C SER A 33 -0.30 12.96 -11.46
N PRO A 34 -0.60 14.05 -12.20
CA PRO A 34 -0.91 15.35 -11.59
C PRO A 34 -2.18 15.32 -10.71
N GLU A 35 -2.97 14.26 -10.80
CA GLU A 35 -4.20 14.06 -10.04
C GLU A 35 -3.97 13.41 -8.67
N GLY A 36 -2.85 12.69 -8.47
CA GLY A 36 -2.52 12.00 -7.23
C GLY A 36 -1.47 10.89 -7.41
N PHE A 37 -1.22 10.16 -6.33
CA PHE A 37 -0.20 9.11 -6.26
C PHE A 37 -0.82 7.72 -6.25
N LEU A 38 -0.32 6.84 -7.09
CA LEU A 38 -0.71 5.44 -7.13
C LEU A 38 0.38 4.58 -6.49
N VAL A 39 0.00 3.69 -5.58
CA VAL A 39 0.88 2.67 -4.99
C VAL A 39 0.30 1.30 -5.32
N GLN A 40 1.12 0.45 -5.94
CA GLN A 40 0.79 -0.94 -6.15
C GLN A 40 1.38 -1.78 -5.03
N PHE A 41 0.61 -2.68 -4.45
CA PHE A 41 1.05 -3.62 -3.43
C PHE A 41 0.94 -5.04 -3.96
N LEU A 42 2.07 -5.74 -3.97
CA LEU A 42 2.09 -7.17 -4.22
C LEU A 42 1.57 -7.87 -2.97
N ALA A 43 0.47 -8.63 -3.12
CA ALA A 43 -0.08 -9.46 -2.07
C ALA A 43 0.25 -10.94 -2.35
N SER A 44 0.73 -11.66 -1.34
CA SER A 44 1.05 -13.10 -1.52
C SER A 44 -0.16 -13.90 -2.02
N GLY A 45 -0.02 -14.55 -3.18
CA GLY A 45 -1.03 -15.47 -3.74
C GLY A 45 -2.31 -14.81 -4.29
N ARG A 46 -2.35 -13.49 -4.45
CA ARG A 46 -3.51 -12.75 -4.98
C ARG A 46 -3.12 -11.69 -6.01
N PRO A 47 -4.07 -11.23 -6.84
CA PRO A 47 -3.85 -10.09 -7.72
C PRO A 47 -3.41 -8.85 -6.93
N ASP A 48 -2.59 -8.03 -7.58
CA ASP A 48 -2.00 -6.83 -7.00
C ASP A 48 -3.07 -5.85 -6.49
N LEU A 49 -2.78 -5.23 -5.36
CA LEU A 49 -3.64 -4.22 -4.74
C LEU A 49 -3.19 -2.83 -5.17
N GLU A 50 -4.06 -2.11 -5.85
CA GLU A 50 -3.81 -0.73 -6.26
C GLU A 50 -4.50 0.25 -5.32
N ILE A 51 -3.70 1.04 -4.62
CA ILE A 51 -4.14 2.08 -3.71
C ILE A 51 -3.78 3.44 -4.28
N TYR A 52 -4.74 4.35 -4.27
CA TYR A 52 -4.59 5.72 -4.73
C TYR A 52 -4.71 6.69 -3.55
N THR A 53 -3.87 7.72 -3.53
CA THR A 53 -3.89 8.79 -2.53
C THR A 53 -3.55 10.12 -3.18
N CYS A 54 -4.28 11.18 -2.84
CA CYS A 54 -3.87 12.55 -3.19
C CYS A 54 -2.92 13.15 -2.14
N ASP A 55 -2.75 12.49 -0.99
CA ASP A 55 -1.92 12.94 0.11
C ASP A 55 -0.50 12.36 0.01
N THR A 56 0.49 13.26 0.07
CA THR A 56 1.92 12.91 -0.08
C THR A 56 2.47 12.21 1.16
N ASP A 57 1.98 12.51 2.37
CA ASP A 57 2.41 11.86 3.60
C ASP A 57 1.90 10.42 3.67
N VAL A 58 0.66 10.21 3.22
CA VAL A 58 0.08 8.88 3.06
C VAL A 58 0.87 8.06 2.03
N TYR A 59 1.19 8.66 0.88
CA TYR A 59 2.03 8.03 -0.13
C TYR A 59 3.40 7.62 0.43
N ASN A 60 4.06 8.51 1.15
CA ASN A 60 5.35 8.24 1.77
C ASN A 60 5.27 7.14 2.83
N ALA A 61 4.21 7.10 3.63
CA ALA A 61 3.98 6.04 4.60
C ALA A 61 3.75 4.68 3.93
N MET A 62 2.99 4.65 2.84
CA MET A 62 2.76 3.46 2.02
C MET A 62 4.05 2.92 1.41
N LEU A 63 4.91 3.78 0.85
CA LEU A 63 6.20 3.35 0.30
C LEU A 63 7.19 2.85 1.37
N LYS A 64 7.12 3.40 2.58
CA LYS A 64 7.95 2.98 3.71
C LYS A 64 7.38 1.76 4.43
N TYR A 65 6.18 1.30 4.06
CA TYR A 65 5.52 0.19 4.70
C TYR A 65 6.35 -1.09 4.52
N LYS A 66 6.85 -1.59 5.64
CA LYS A 66 7.57 -2.86 5.74
C LYS A 66 6.87 -3.68 6.82
N PRO A 67 6.04 -4.67 6.45
CA PRO A 67 5.51 -5.57 7.45
C PRO A 67 6.68 -6.35 8.07
N GLU A 68 6.75 -6.39 9.41
CA GLU A 68 7.66 -7.28 10.11
C GLU A 68 7.39 -8.72 9.65
N GLY A 69 8.45 -9.44 9.24
CA GLY A 69 8.33 -10.81 8.71
C GLY A 69 8.24 -10.95 7.18
N PHE A 70 8.48 -9.89 6.40
CA PHE A 70 8.80 -10.03 4.97
C PHE A 70 10.24 -10.55 4.80
N GLU A 71 10.47 -11.81 5.16
CA GLU A 71 11.66 -12.53 4.73
C GLU A 71 11.46 -12.92 3.27
N ARG A 72 12.30 -12.38 2.39
CA ARG A 72 12.42 -12.82 1.00
C ARG A 72 13.06 -14.21 1.06
N GLY A 73 12.22 -15.23 1.27
CA GLY A 73 12.59 -16.63 1.11
C GLY A 73 13.02 -16.91 -0.33
#